data_AF-A0A382UTE5-F1
#
_entry.id   AF-A0A382UTE5-F1
#
_cell.length_a   1.000
_cell.length_b   1.000
_cell.length_c   1.000
_cell.angle_alpha   90.00
_cell.angle_beta   90.00
_cell.angle_gamma   90.00
#
_symmetry.space_group_name_H-M   'P 1'
#
loop_
_entity.id
_entity.type
_entity.pdbx_description
1 polymer ?
#
loop_
_entity_poly.entity_id
_entity_poly.type
_entity_poly.pdbx_seq_one_letter_code
_entity_poly.pdbx_strand_id
1 'polypeptide(L)'
;VASIYLNGTMRFQTSAFSLPPVVEVSGITPTGGGTAIVSGDLVAFDSTQPNLKIYWGNEDGGFDPLKWDGSVDVGGGAVQGLGEFNATVSGMLPGETYYFRAFANSADGSDWSNGDPQVRESLVSHLRFDENNGSMVFDSSPWEHNASTQANDTNATRPAGFAGRALPFDGKDDWLNLDANSSGFLAQSFDGRTVSFRVRPVSKVYSGPAFTRYNQLAAYYPMDEGSGSIVGDLGVENLDGDLLGGVAWSSAQFEQGLDLDGTNDIGELSSQGKLRDLHKNSYTISL
;
A
#
# COMPACT_ATOMS: atom_id res chain seq x y z
N VAL A 1 28.39 24.69 20.72
CA VAL A 1 28.75 23.33 20.28
C VAL A 1 28.83 22.47 21.54
N ALA A 2 27.79 21.67 21.80
CA ALA A 2 27.79 20.76 22.96
C ALA A 2 28.59 19.52 22.57
N SER A 3 29.88 19.51 22.88
CA SER A 3 30.74 18.34 22.74
C SER A 3 30.45 17.39 23.90
N ILE A 4 29.95 16.20 23.56
CA ILE A 4 29.80 15.08 24.50
C ILE A 4 31.20 14.56 24.84
N TYR A 5 31.61 14.70 26.09
CA TYR A 5 32.83 14.11 26.64
C TYR A 5 32.51 12.68 27.13
N LEU A 6 32.95 11.66 26.40
CA LEU A 6 32.81 10.26 26.81
C LEU A 6 34.11 9.82 27.50
N ASN A 7 34.06 9.65 28.82
CA ASN A 7 35.20 9.17 29.62
C ASN A 7 35.22 7.63 29.70
N GLY A 8 35.27 6.97 28.54
CA GLY A 8 35.35 5.51 28.43
C GLY A 8 35.75 5.06 27.02
N THR A 9 36.53 3.98 26.93
CA THR A 9 36.95 3.40 25.65
C THR A 9 35.76 2.73 24.97
N MET A 10 35.09 3.42 24.04
CA MET A 10 34.13 2.76 23.15
C MET A 10 34.90 1.91 22.15
N ARG A 11 34.68 0.59 22.19
CA ARG A 11 35.08 -0.33 21.12
C ARG A 11 33.84 -0.58 20.27
N PHE A 12 33.79 0.00 19.08
CA PHE A 12 32.83 -0.40 18.06
C PHE A 12 33.48 -1.53 17.27
N GLN A 13 32.78 -2.66 17.17
CA GLN A 13 33.13 -3.73 16.24
C GLN A 13 32.16 -3.61 15.08
N THR A 14 32.61 -3.01 13.98
CA THR A 14 31.87 -3.05 12.73
C THR A 14 31.79 -4.51 12.27
N SER A 15 30.73 -4.89 11.57
CA SER A 15 30.63 -6.21 10.93
C SER A 15 31.92 -6.49 10.13
N ALA A 16 32.40 -7.73 10.15
CA ALA A 16 33.54 -8.15 9.35
C ALA A 16 33.16 -8.48 7.90
N PHE A 17 31.86 -8.39 7.57
CA PHE A 17 31.32 -8.66 6.25
C PHE A 17 30.82 -7.35 5.62
N SER A 18 31.25 -7.09 4.39
CA SER A 18 30.70 -6.01 3.57
C SER A 18 29.25 -6.31 3.19
N LEU A 19 28.41 -5.29 3.22
CA LEU A 19 27.04 -5.30 2.74
C LEU A 19 26.98 -4.88 1.26
N PRO A 20 25.97 -5.37 0.51
CA PRO A 20 25.75 -4.93 -0.85
C PRO A 20 25.41 -3.43 -0.90
N PRO A 21 25.61 -2.76 -2.04
CA PRO A 21 25.17 -1.38 -2.23
C PRO A 21 23.65 -1.28 -2.11
N VAL A 22 23.12 -0.08 -1.86
CA VAL A 22 21.67 0.21 -1.87
C VAL A 22 21.40 1.34 -2.83
N VAL A 23 20.53 1.12 -3.82
CA VAL A 23 20.25 2.11 -4.88
C VAL A 23 18.76 2.34 -5.07
N GLU A 24 18.37 3.59 -5.28
CA GLU A 24 16.96 3.93 -5.53
C GLU A 24 16.79 4.88 -6.72
N VAL A 25 15.62 4.81 -7.36
CA VAL A 25 15.20 5.78 -8.39
C VAL A 25 14.42 6.88 -7.67
N SER A 26 14.86 8.14 -7.81
CA SER A 26 14.27 9.29 -7.14
C SER A 26 13.38 10.15 -8.05
N GLY A 27 13.53 10.01 -9.37
CA GLY A 27 12.64 10.66 -10.32
C GLY A 27 12.88 10.29 -11.78
N ILE A 28 11.86 10.52 -12.61
CA ILE A 28 11.95 10.33 -14.06
C ILE A 28 11.42 11.60 -14.73
N THR A 29 12.26 12.21 -15.57
CA THR A 29 11.90 13.41 -16.35
C THR A 29 11.89 13.07 -17.84
N PRO A 30 10.70 12.85 -18.45
CA PRO A 30 10.62 12.58 -19.87
C PRO A 30 11.05 13.80 -20.69
N THR A 31 11.77 13.55 -21.78
CA THR A 31 12.26 14.57 -22.71
C THR A 31 11.81 14.24 -24.13
N GLY A 32 11.90 15.22 -25.04
CA GLY A 32 11.46 15.04 -26.42
C GLY A 32 12.24 13.94 -27.15
N GLY A 33 11.62 13.31 -28.15
CA GLY A 33 12.30 12.36 -29.03
C GLY A 33 12.53 10.97 -28.44
N GLY A 34 11.65 10.51 -27.53
CA GLY A 34 11.76 9.15 -26.98
C GLY A 34 12.92 9.00 -26.01
N THR A 35 13.18 10.05 -25.24
CA THR A 35 14.25 10.11 -24.24
C THR A 35 13.69 10.45 -22.87
N ALA A 36 14.39 10.04 -21.81
CA ALA A 36 14.05 10.39 -20.44
C ALA A 36 15.32 10.49 -19.61
N ILE A 37 15.35 11.42 -18.67
CA ILE A 37 16.40 11.51 -17.66
C ILE A 37 15.88 10.78 -16.43
N VAL A 38 16.57 9.73 -16.03
CA VAL A 38 16.31 8.99 -14.80
C VAL A 38 17.29 9.49 -13.74
N SER A 39 16.74 10.04 -12.65
CA SER A 39 17.48 10.43 -11.46
C SER A 39 17.36 9.35 -10.40
N GLY A 40 18.44 9.09 -9.67
CA GLY A 40 18.45 8.15 -8.57
C GLY A 40 19.47 8.53 -7.52
N ASP A 41 19.49 7.76 -6.44
CA ASP A 41 20.39 7.94 -5.31
C ASP A 41 21.11 6.63 -4.99
N LEU A 42 22.44 6.68 -4.86
CA LEU A 42 23.21 5.62 -4.22
C LEU A 42 23.24 5.90 -2.72
N VAL A 43 22.45 5.13 -1.98
CA VAL A 43 22.14 5.36 -0.56
C VAL A 43 23.24 4.82 0.34
N ALA A 44 23.74 3.63 0.03
CA ALA A 44 24.77 2.97 0.82
C ALA A 44 25.69 2.10 -0.06
N PHE A 45 26.94 1.96 0.37
CA PHE A 45 27.87 0.90 -0.01
C PHE A 45 29.00 0.89 1.03
N ASP A 46 29.69 -0.25 1.16
CA ASP A 46 30.82 -0.37 2.09
C ASP A 46 32.16 -0.03 1.41
N SER A 47 32.96 -1.06 1.09
CA SER A 47 34.37 -0.88 0.74
C SER A 47 34.57 -0.59 -0.75
N THR A 48 33.66 -1.08 -1.60
CA THR A 48 33.78 -1.03 -3.05
C THR A 48 32.67 -0.18 -3.66
N GLN A 49 33.05 0.91 -4.33
CA GLN A 49 32.09 1.71 -5.11
C GLN A 49 31.44 0.87 -6.21
N PRO A 50 30.10 0.87 -6.34
CA PRO A 50 29.41 0.10 -7.35
C PRO A 50 29.41 0.80 -8.72
N ASN A 51 29.32 0.01 -9.78
CA ASN A 51 28.86 0.49 -11.08
C ASN A 51 27.33 0.46 -11.09
N LEU A 52 26.71 1.49 -11.67
CA LEU A 52 25.25 1.58 -11.75
C LEU A 52 24.76 1.45 -13.20
N LYS A 53 23.63 0.77 -13.39
CA LYS A 53 22.87 0.73 -14.65
C LYS A 53 21.43 1.15 -14.40
N ILE A 54 20.82 1.78 -15.40
CA ILE A 54 19.36 1.91 -15.50
C ILE A 54 18.85 0.93 -16.54
N TYR A 55 17.96 0.05 -16.12
CA TYR A 55 17.17 -0.81 -17.00
C TYR A 55 15.84 -0.15 -17.31
N TRP A 56 15.33 -0.35 -18.53
CA TRP A 56 14.06 0.20 -18.98
C TRP A 56 13.36 -0.72 -19.97
N GLY A 57 12.02 -0.65 -20.00
CA GLY A 57 11.20 -1.45 -20.92
C GLY A 57 9.73 -1.08 -20.87
N ASN A 58 8.98 -1.51 -21.88
CA ASN A 58 7.52 -1.34 -21.95
C ASN A 58 6.76 -2.30 -21.00
N GLU A 59 7.45 -3.31 -20.47
CA GLU A 59 7.02 -4.10 -19.31
C GLU A 59 7.98 -3.94 -18.12
N ASP A 60 7.46 -4.10 -16.89
CA ASP A 60 8.31 -4.15 -15.69
C ASP A 60 9.05 -5.49 -15.64
N GLY A 61 10.34 -5.46 -16.00
CA GLY A 61 11.22 -6.64 -15.98
C GLY A 61 11.56 -7.13 -14.58
N GLY A 62 11.17 -6.41 -13.52
CA GLY A 62 11.48 -6.78 -12.15
C GLY A 62 12.99 -6.76 -11.90
N PHE A 63 13.47 -7.76 -11.16
CA PHE A 63 14.89 -7.91 -10.81
C PHE A 63 15.67 -8.84 -11.76
N ASP A 64 15.16 -9.03 -12.98
CA ASP A 64 15.77 -9.92 -13.97
C ASP A 64 16.26 -9.09 -15.18
N PRO A 65 17.58 -8.93 -15.37
CA PRO A 65 18.15 -8.18 -16.49
C PRO A 65 17.63 -8.61 -17.87
N LEU A 66 17.26 -9.88 -18.02
CA LEU A 66 16.88 -10.46 -19.32
C LEU A 66 15.44 -10.16 -19.71
N LYS A 67 14.65 -9.58 -18.80
CA LYS A 67 13.25 -9.20 -19.05
C LYS A 67 13.07 -7.73 -19.44
N TRP A 68 14.16 -6.97 -19.45
CA TRP A 68 14.14 -5.55 -19.81
C TRP A 68 14.50 -5.37 -21.28
N ASP A 69 13.86 -4.42 -21.96
CA ASP A 69 14.12 -4.10 -23.37
C ASP A 69 15.49 -3.49 -23.58
N GLY A 70 15.94 -2.69 -22.61
CA GLY A 70 17.20 -1.96 -22.71
C GLY A 70 17.81 -1.64 -21.37
N SER A 71 19.09 -1.26 -21.42
CA SER A 71 19.80 -0.69 -20.28
C SER A 71 20.79 0.38 -20.72
N VAL A 72 21.14 1.28 -19.81
CA VAL A 72 22.19 2.29 -19.98
C VAL A 72 23.08 2.31 -18.75
N ASP A 73 24.39 2.44 -18.98
CA ASP A 73 25.37 2.60 -17.90
C ASP A 73 25.35 4.04 -17.37
N VAL A 74 25.24 4.19 -16.04
CA VAL A 74 25.35 5.48 -15.37
C VAL A 74 26.82 5.92 -15.40
N GLY A 75 27.06 7.21 -15.68
CA GLY A 75 28.42 7.75 -15.74
C GLY A 75 29.32 7.06 -16.78
N GLY A 76 28.74 6.47 -17.83
CA GLY A 76 29.49 5.72 -18.85
C GLY A 76 30.12 4.43 -18.31
N GLY A 77 29.57 3.88 -17.23
CA GLY A 77 30.07 2.66 -16.59
C GLY A 77 31.15 2.93 -15.55
N ALA A 78 31.46 4.19 -15.23
CA ALA A 78 32.30 4.52 -14.09
C ALA A 78 31.66 4.07 -12.77
N VAL A 79 32.49 3.74 -11.78
CA VAL A 79 32.01 3.51 -10.41
C VAL A 79 31.45 4.81 -9.83
N GLN A 80 30.41 4.71 -9.00
CA GLN A 80 29.69 5.84 -8.44
C GLN A 80 29.93 5.98 -6.93
N GLY A 81 29.99 7.23 -6.46
CA GLY A 81 30.01 7.55 -5.03
C GLY A 81 28.59 7.71 -4.46
N LEU A 82 28.48 7.88 -3.13
CA LEU A 82 27.20 8.10 -2.46
C LEU A 82 26.52 9.38 -2.98
N GLY A 83 25.19 9.35 -3.00
CA GLY A 83 24.33 10.47 -3.37
C GLY A 83 23.74 10.37 -4.77
N GLU A 84 23.29 11.52 -5.27
CA GLU A 84 22.50 11.61 -6.49
C GLU A 84 23.32 11.25 -7.74
N PHE A 85 22.66 10.53 -8.65
CA PHE A 85 23.15 10.27 -10.00
C PHE A 85 22.03 10.49 -11.02
N ASN A 86 22.42 10.65 -12.28
CA ASN A 86 21.49 10.75 -13.40
C ASN A 86 21.98 9.94 -14.60
N ALA A 87 21.02 9.44 -15.38
CA ALA A 87 21.29 8.76 -16.64
C ALA A 87 20.24 9.13 -17.69
N THR A 88 20.69 9.38 -18.92
CA THR A 88 19.80 9.62 -20.05
C THR A 88 19.50 8.30 -20.75
N VAL A 89 18.23 7.92 -20.75
CA VAL A 89 17.69 6.80 -21.52
C VAL A 89 17.16 7.31 -22.85
N SER A 90 17.36 6.54 -23.91
CA SER A 90 16.91 6.87 -25.27
C SER A 90 16.42 5.64 -26.02
N GLY A 91 15.61 5.85 -27.07
CA GLY A 91 15.11 4.78 -27.93
C GLY A 91 13.68 4.33 -27.59
N MET A 92 12.98 5.11 -26.76
CA MET A 92 11.59 4.86 -26.41
C MET A 92 10.64 5.39 -27.50
N LEU A 93 9.49 4.75 -27.66
CA LEU A 93 8.46 5.20 -28.58
C LEU A 93 7.49 6.17 -27.88
N PRO A 94 7.18 7.34 -28.48
CA PRO A 94 6.19 8.25 -27.91
C PRO A 94 4.81 7.60 -27.80
N GLY A 95 4.14 7.81 -26.66
CA GLY A 95 2.78 7.32 -26.41
C GLY A 95 2.71 5.98 -25.67
N GLU A 96 3.84 5.29 -25.46
CA GLU A 96 3.91 4.06 -24.68
C GLU A 96 4.23 4.33 -23.21
N THR A 97 3.84 3.39 -22.33
CA THR A 97 4.23 3.42 -20.91
C THR A 97 5.52 2.65 -20.73
N TYR A 98 6.48 3.23 -20.01
CA TYR A 98 7.78 2.63 -19.73
C TYR A 98 8.01 2.51 -18.23
N TYR A 99 8.69 1.43 -17.85
CA TYR A 99 9.16 1.15 -16.50
C TYR A 99 10.68 1.31 -16.46
N PHE A 100 11.20 1.72 -15.31
CA PHE A 100 12.63 1.95 -15.10
C PHE A 100 13.06 1.31 -13.78
N ARG A 101 14.29 0.79 -13.74
CA ARG A 101 14.87 0.26 -12.52
C ARG A 101 16.38 0.51 -12.49
N ALA A 102 16.88 1.04 -11.38
CA ALA A 102 18.31 1.14 -11.14
C ALA A 102 18.88 -0.18 -10.61
N PHE A 103 20.10 -0.49 -11.01
CA PHE A 103 20.85 -1.65 -10.55
C PHE A 103 22.26 -1.22 -10.15
N ALA A 104 22.66 -1.57 -8.93
CA ALA A 104 24.00 -1.34 -8.42
C ALA A 104 24.73 -2.67 -8.29
N ASN A 105 25.98 -2.73 -8.76
CA ASN A 105 26.81 -3.91 -8.63
C ASN A 105 28.22 -3.56 -8.20
N SER A 106 28.70 -4.24 -7.17
CA SER A 106 30.05 -4.13 -6.62
C SER A 106 30.61 -5.52 -6.28
N ALA A 107 31.86 -5.57 -5.83
CA ALA A 107 32.43 -6.80 -5.27
C ALA A 107 31.75 -7.24 -3.96
N ASP A 108 31.11 -6.31 -3.25
CA ASP A 108 30.42 -6.53 -1.99
C ASP A 108 28.96 -7.02 -2.19
N GLY A 109 28.51 -7.09 -3.45
CA GLY A 109 27.18 -7.59 -3.84
C GLY A 109 26.47 -6.65 -4.80
N SER A 110 25.17 -6.89 -4.98
CA SER A 110 24.33 -6.15 -5.91
C SER A 110 22.95 -5.85 -5.33
N ASP A 111 22.35 -4.76 -5.77
CA ASP A 111 21.01 -4.34 -5.37
C ASP A 111 20.25 -3.72 -6.54
N TRP A 112 18.93 -3.78 -6.47
CA TRP A 112 18.04 -3.15 -7.43
C TRP A 112 17.13 -2.18 -6.70
N SER A 113 16.85 -1.04 -7.34
CA SER A 113 15.79 -0.15 -6.86
C SER A 113 14.45 -0.87 -6.87
N ASN A 114 13.59 -0.53 -5.92
CA ASN A 114 12.30 -1.20 -5.73
C ASN A 114 11.26 -0.93 -6.83
N GLY A 115 11.53 -0.01 -7.76
CA GLY A 115 10.65 0.32 -8.89
C GLY A 115 9.62 1.43 -8.60
N ASP A 116 9.62 2.00 -7.40
CA ASP A 116 8.92 3.24 -7.10
C ASP A 116 9.81 4.42 -7.52
N PRO A 117 9.39 5.26 -8.49
CA PRO A 117 10.21 6.36 -8.97
C PRO A 117 10.27 7.56 -8.02
N GLN A 118 9.66 7.47 -6.83
CA GLN A 118 9.66 8.55 -5.84
C GLN A 118 10.22 8.09 -4.50
N VAL A 119 11.48 8.43 -4.22
CA VAL A 119 11.95 8.55 -2.84
C VAL A 119 11.24 9.78 -2.25
N ARG A 120 10.29 9.57 -1.33
CA ARG A 120 9.62 10.68 -0.67
C ARG A 120 10.63 11.43 0.20
N GLU A 121 10.74 12.75 0.05
CA GLU A 121 11.47 13.56 1.01
C GLU A 121 10.95 13.25 2.42
N SER A 122 11.86 13.08 3.38
CA SER A 122 11.54 12.67 4.77
C SER A 122 10.96 11.26 4.94
N LEU A 123 11.22 10.34 3.99
CA LEU A 123 10.91 8.92 4.18
C LEU A 123 11.73 8.36 5.36
N VAL A 124 11.02 7.88 6.38
CA VAL A 124 11.64 7.35 7.61
C VAL A 124 12.06 5.89 7.44
N SER A 125 11.30 5.11 6.67
CA SER A 125 11.59 3.70 6.43
C SER A 125 10.90 3.22 5.15
N HIS A 126 11.56 2.36 4.38
CA HIS A 126 11.02 1.70 3.21
C HIS A 126 11.33 0.20 3.19
N LEU A 127 10.43 -0.60 3.77
CA LEU A 127 10.52 -2.06 3.77
C LEU A 127 10.08 -2.65 2.43
N ARG A 128 10.99 -3.33 1.72
CA ARG A 128 10.76 -3.82 0.35
C ARG A 128 10.06 -5.18 0.26
N PHE A 129 10.24 -6.03 1.26
CA PHE A 129 9.70 -7.41 1.34
C PHE A 129 10.10 -8.36 0.19
N ASP A 130 11.12 -8.00 -0.56
CA ASP A 130 11.47 -8.61 -1.83
C ASP A 130 12.54 -9.72 -1.75
N GLU A 131 12.95 -10.09 -0.54
CA GLU A 131 13.91 -11.16 -0.31
C GLU A 131 13.40 -12.53 -0.80
N ASN A 132 14.30 -13.42 -1.22
CA ASN A 132 13.92 -14.74 -1.71
C ASN A 132 13.37 -15.65 -0.61
N ASN A 133 13.93 -15.57 0.61
CA ASN A 133 13.53 -16.29 1.81
C ASN A 133 14.15 -15.59 3.04
N GLY A 134 13.97 -16.17 4.22
CA GLY A 134 14.55 -15.73 5.47
C GLY A 134 13.65 -14.80 6.28
N SER A 135 14.07 -14.59 7.53
CA SER A 135 13.36 -13.78 8.52
C SER A 135 13.67 -12.28 8.45
N MET A 136 14.59 -11.84 7.59
CA MET A 136 14.96 -10.43 7.44
C MET A 136 14.09 -9.73 6.39
N VAL A 137 13.77 -8.47 6.62
CA VAL A 137 13.18 -7.55 5.64
C VAL A 137 14.03 -6.29 5.63
N PHE A 138 14.63 -6.03 4.48
CA PHE A 138 15.53 -4.90 4.30
C PHE A 138 14.76 -3.60 4.05
N ASP A 139 15.26 -2.56 4.69
CA ASP A 139 14.87 -1.17 4.52
C ASP A 139 15.84 -0.49 3.56
N SER A 140 15.33 0.05 2.46
CA SER A 140 16.16 0.76 1.47
C SER A 140 16.24 2.27 1.69
N SER A 141 15.69 2.77 2.80
CA SER A 141 15.92 4.13 3.24
C SER A 141 17.33 4.32 3.84
N PRO A 142 17.85 5.56 3.87
CA PRO A 142 19.17 5.85 4.45
C PRO A 142 19.35 5.47 5.93
N TRP A 143 18.24 5.21 6.65
CA TRP A 143 18.27 4.91 8.08
C TRP A 143 18.27 3.41 8.38
N GLU A 144 18.11 2.56 7.35
CA GLU A 144 18.22 1.09 7.42
C GLU A 144 17.41 0.48 8.59
N HIS A 145 16.16 0.90 8.80
CA HIS A 145 15.26 0.35 9.81
C HIS A 145 14.72 -1.03 9.41
N ASN A 146 15.63 -1.99 9.25
CA ASN A 146 15.34 -3.36 8.87
C ASN A 146 14.36 -4.01 9.86
N ALA A 147 13.39 -4.73 9.31
CA ALA A 147 12.39 -5.46 10.07
C ALA A 147 12.70 -6.97 10.11
N SER A 148 12.02 -7.70 10.99
CA SER A 148 12.12 -9.15 11.05
C SER A 148 10.75 -9.81 11.08
N THR A 149 10.55 -10.80 10.23
CA THR A 149 9.33 -11.62 10.15
C THR A 149 9.47 -12.85 11.05
N GLN A 150 8.41 -13.15 11.80
CA GLN A 150 8.16 -14.49 12.31
C GLN A 150 7.05 -15.12 11.49
N ALA A 151 7.34 -16.33 11.01
CA ALA A 151 6.43 -17.18 10.28
C ALA A 151 6.75 -18.65 10.60
N ASN A 152 5.79 -19.54 10.34
CA ASN A 152 5.94 -20.97 10.62
C ASN A 152 7.10 -21.62 9.81
N ASP A 153 7.38 -21.13 8.59
CA ASP A 153 8.57 -21.50 7.82
C ASP A 153 9.20 -20.26 7.17
N THR A 154 10.18 -19.66 7.85
CA THR A 154 10.93 -18.50 7.34
C THR A 154 11.86 -18.85 6.19
N ASN A 155 12.18 -20.12 5.94
CA ASN A 155 13.05 -20.54 4.83
C ASN A 155 12.28 -20.84 3.54
N ALA A 156 10.95 -20.86 3.60
CA ALA A 156 10.11 -20.99 2.43
C ALA A 156 10.40 -19.87 1.41
N THR A 157 10.37 -20.22 0.13
CA THR A 157 10.55 -19.23 -0.93
C THR A 157 9.37 -18.27 -0.96
N ARG A 158 9.66 -16.96 -0.95
CA ARG A 158 8.63 -15.93 -1.00
C ARG A 158 7.90 -15.92 -2.36
N PRO A 159 6.57 -15.74 -2.38
CA PRO A 159 5.80 -15.63 -3.62
C PRO A 159 6.15 -14.35 -4.38
N ALA A 160 5.70 -14.27 -5.64
CA ALA A 160 5.82 -13.05 -6.43
C ALA A 160 4.91 -11.94 -5.86
N GLY A 161 5.48 -10.75 -5.68
CA GLY A 161 4.83 -9.55 -5.17
C GLY A 161 4.44 -8.56 -6.26
N PHE A 162 4.11 -7.33 -5.85
CA PHE A 162 3.88 -6.22 -6.77
C PHE A 162 5.18 -5.82 -7.49
N ALA A 163 6.28 -5.67 -6.73
CA ALA A 163 7.61 -5.43 -7.26
C ALA A 163 8.55 -6.51 -6.71
N GLY A 164 8.85 -7.52 -7.52
CA GLY A 164 9.70 -8.65 -7.11
C GLY A 164 8.99 -9.71 -6.27
N ARG A 165 9.43 -9.94 -5.02
CA ARG A 165 8.82 -10.90 -4.09
C ARG A 165 7.87 -10.19 -3.12
N ALA A 166 7.15 -10.96 -2.31
CA ALA A 166 6.30 -10.45 -1.25
C ALA A 166 6.40 -11.32 0.01
N LEU A 167 6.17 -10.71 1.17
CA LEU A 167 6.03 -11.43 2.42
C LEU A 167 4.60 -12.00 2.54
N PRO A 168 4.42 -13.34 2.55
CA PRO A 168 3.10 -13.93 2.73
C PRO A 168 2.68 -13.88 4.20
N PHE A 169 1.39 -13.68 4.43
CA PHE A 169 0.74 -13.88 5.72
C PHE A 169 -0.37 -14.93 5.54
N ASP A 170 -0.30 -16.02 6.29
CA ASP A 170 -1.23 -17.14 6.22
C ASP A 170 -2.52 -16.93 7.04
N GLY A 171 -2.54 -15.84 7.82
CA GLY A 171 -3.68 -15.43 8.65
C GLY A 171 -3.77 -16.14 10.00
N LYS A 172 -2.73 -16.85 10.45
CA LYS A 172 -2.70 -17.55 11.75
C LYS A 172 -1.70 -16.93 12.72
N ASP A 173 -0.41 -17.08 12.45
CA ASP A 173 0.68 -16.81 13.40
C ASP A 173 1.82 -15.98 12.82
N ASP A 174 1.69 -15.54 11.57
CA ASP A 174 2.67 -14.67 10.92
C ASP A 174 2.58 -13.24 11.45
N TRP A 175 3.72 -12.66 11.84
CA TRP A 175 3.81 -11.25 12.25
C TRP A 175 5.15 -10.63 11.86
N LEU A 176 5.14 -9.32 11.67
CA LEU A 176 6.30 -8.53 11.29
C LEU A 176 6.72 -7.61 12.45
N ASN A 177 7.93 -7.82 12.96
CA ASN A 177 8.57 -6.90 13.89
C ASN A 177 9.22 -5.76 13.12
N LEU A 178 8.56 -4.60 13.10
CA LEU A 178 9.08 -3.41 12.43
C LEU A 178 10.31 -2.82 13.12
N ASP A 179 10.51 -3.07 14.42
CA ASP A 179 11.66 -2.60 15.20
C ASP A 179 12.43 -3.79 15.80
N ALA A 180 12.91 -4.68 14.92
CA ALA A 180 13.60 -5.91 15.30
C ALA A 180 14.83 -5.65 16.19
N ASN A 181 15.49 -4.51 16.00
CA ASN A 181 16.67 -4.09 16.75
C ASN A 181 16.35 -3.25 17.99
N SER A 182 15.06 -3.03 18.31
CA SER A 182 14.63 -2.19 19.44
C SER A 182 15.27 -0.80 19.44
N SER A 183 15.41 -0.21 18.25
CA SER A 183 16.00 1.11 18.03
C SER A 183 15.11 2.24 18.55
N GLY A 184 13.81 1.97 18.73
CA GLY A 184 12.83 2.95 19.20
C GLY A 184 12.41 3.95 18.12
N PHE A 185 12.70 3.70 16.83
CA PHE A 185 12.29 4.61 15.75
C PHE A 185 10.76 4.76 15.63
N LEU A 186 10.01 3.79 16.15
CA LEU A 186 8.54 3.81 16.29
C LEU A 186 8.05 4.14 17.70
N ALA A 187 8.94 4.53 18.62
CA ALA A 187 8.58 4.80 20.02
C ALA A 187 7.89 6.16 20.23
N GLN A 188 7.87 7.01 19.20
CA GLN A 188 7.22 8.33 19.24
C GLN A 188 5.89 8.31 18.47
N SER A 189 4.97 9.21 18.83
CA SER A 189 3.68 9.35 18.14
C SER A 189 3.86 9.58 16.64
N PHE A 190 2.96 9.01 15.83
CA PHE A 190 2.89 9.20 14.39
C PHE A 190 2.29 10.55 13.98
N ASP A 191 2.25 11.55 14.88
CA ASP A 191 1.68 12.86 14.58
C ASP A 191 2.37 13.48 13.36
N GLY A 192 1.59 13.70 12.29
CA GLY A 192 2.06 14.24 11.02
C GLY A 192 2.82 13.26 10.11
N ARG A 193 2.84 11.96 10.43
CA ARG A 193 3.44 10.91 9.58
C ARG A 193 2.36 10.13 8.85
N THR A 194 2.67 9.71 7.62
CA THR A 194 1.81 8.79 6.86
C THR A 194 2.49 7.43 6.75
N VAL A 195 1.71 6.36 6.89
CA VAL A 195 2.15 5.00 6.56
C VAL A 195 1.34 4.52 5.37
N SER A 196 1.99 3.81 4.45
CA SER A 196 1.34 3.17 3.31
C SER A 196 1.88 1.76 3.15
N PHE A 197 0.98 0.82 2.89
CA PHE A 197 1.31 -0.57 2.62
C PHE A 197 0.57 -1.02 1.37
N ARG A 198 1.26 -1.82 0.53
CA ARG A 198 0.62 -2.53 -0.58
C ARG A 198 0.28 -3.93 -0.11
N VAL A 199 -1.00 -4.27 -0.12
CA VAL A 199 -1.49 -5.58 0.32
C VAL A 199 -2.20 -6.25 -0.85
N ARG A 200 -1.86 -7.52 -1.11
CA ARG A 200 -2.56 -8.37 -2.08
C ARG A 200 -3.36 -9.43 -1.32
N PRO A 201 -4.64 -9.18 -1.03
CA PRO A 201 -5.44 -10.16 -0.33
C PRO A 201 -5.83 -11.33 -1.23
N VAL A 202 -5.88 -12.53 -0.64
CA VAL A 202 -6.32 -13.76 -1.32
C VAL A 202 -7.83 -13.86 -1.49
N SER A 203 -8.59 -12.99 -0.83
CA SER A 203 -10.04 -12.85 -0.91
C SER A 203 -10.41 -11.36 -1.03
N LYS A 204 -11.65 -11.05 -1.41
CA LYS A 204 -12.14 -9.66 -1.41
C LYS A 204 -12.05 -9.12 0.03
N VAL A 205 -11.11 -8.22 0.28
CA VAL A 205 -11.03 -7.49 1.54
C VAL A 205 -12.08 -6.40 1.49
N TYR A 206 -13.07 -6.52 2.36
CA TYR A 206 -13.94 -5.41 2.70
C TYR A 206 -13.15 -4.48 3.62
N SER A 207 -12.57 -3.42 3.05
CA SER A 207 -11.93 -2.35 3.82
C SER A 207 -12.99 -1.42 4.39
N GLY A 208 -13.65 -1.88 5.44
CA GLY A 208 -14.56 -1.06 6.24
C GLY A 208 -15.60 -1.94 6.92
N PRO A 209 -16.06 -1.58 8.11
CA PRO A 209 -17.39 -2.04 8.49
C PRO A 209 -18.36 -1.57 7.40
N ALA A 210 -19.19 -2.46 6.86
CA ALA A 210 -20.46 -1.97 6.34
C ALA A 210 -21.08 -1.17 7.49
N PHE A 211 -21.44 0.10 7.26
CA PHE A 211 -22.12 0.91 8.26
C PHE A 211 -23.49 0.25 8.53
N THR A 212 -23.54 -0.74 9.41
CA THR A 212 -24.78 -1.40 9.82
C THR A 212 -25.46 -0.65 10.95
N ARG A 213 -24.90 0.48 11.40
CA ARG A 213 -25.49 1.25 12.49
C ARG A 213 -25.23 2.74 12.35
N TYR A 214 -26.30 3.48 12.04
CA TYR A 214 -26.37 4.92 12.31
C TYR A 214 -26.59 5.11 13.81
N ASN A 215 -25.71 5.87 14.48
CA ASN A 215 -25.79 6.07 15.94
C ASN A 215 -27.07 6.82 16.36
N GLN A 216 -27.72 7.50 15.42
CA GLN A 216 -28.98 8.25 15.61
C GLN A 216 -30.00 7.91 14.53
N LEU A 217 -30.22 6.62 14.27
CA LEU A 217 -31.27 6.17 13.36
C LEU A 217 -32.66 6.55 13.91
N ALA A 218 -33.49 7.16 13.05
CA ALA A 218 -34.89 7.44 13.34
C ALA A 218 -35.78 6.21 13.08
N ALA A 219 -35.61 5.58 11.91
CA ALA A 219 -36.20 4.30 11.49
C ALA A 219 -35.35 3.73 10.33
N TYR A 220 -35.39 2.42 10.10
CA TYR A 220 -34.75 1.73 8.98
C TYR A 220 -35.66 0.64 8.42
N TYR A 221 -36.10 0.85 7.18
CA TYR A 221 -36.99 -0.02 6.45
C TYR A 221 -36.20 -0.73 5.35
N PRO A 222 -35.83 -2.01 5.51
CA PRO A 222 -35.07 -2.75 4.51
C PRO A 222 -35.90 -3.06 3.25
N MET A 223 -37.23 -3.12 3.38
CA MET A 223 -38.16 -3.43 2.29
C MET A 223 -37.81 -4.76 1.60
N ASP A 224 -37.50 -5.79 2.39
CA ASP A 224 -37.06 -7.12 1.93
C ASP A 224 -37.98 -8.25 2.42
N GLU A 225 -39.17 -7.94 2.94
CA GLU A 225 -40.10 -8.90 3.54
C GLU A 225 -40.63 -9.94 2.53
N GLY A 226 -40.65 -9.60 1.25
CA GLY A 226 -41.01 -10.50 0.15
C GLY A 226 -42.48 -10.92 0.07
N SER A 227 -43.31 -10.51 1.02
CA SER A 227 -44.76 -10.73 1.03
C SER A 227 -45.46 -9.86 2.08
N GLY A 228 -46.78 -9.74 1.97
CA GLY A 228 -47.61 -9.04 2.95
C GLY A 228 -47.75 -7.55 2.67
N SER A 229 -48.37 -6.86 3.63
CA SER A 229 -48.76 -5.45 3.53
C SER A 229 -48.10 -4.57 4.60
N ILE A 230 -46.96 -4.99 5.13
CA ILE A 230 -46.23 -4.28 6.19
C ILE A 230 -44.79 -4.11 5.71
N VAL A 231 -44.21 -2.94 5.94
CA VAL A 231 -42.75 -2.70 5.86
C VAL A 231 -42.23 -2.56 7.28
N GLY A 232 -41.43 -3.52 7.73
CA GLY A 232 -40.91 -3.57 9.08
C GLY A 232 -39.81 -2.53 9.31
N ASP A 233 -39.85 -1.86 10.45
CA ASP A 233 -38.73 -1.04 10.93
C ASP A 233 -37.79 -1.90 11.77
N LEU A 234 -36.56 -2.13 11.30
CA LEU A 234 -35.51 -2.81 12.07
C LEU A 234 -34.78 -1.87 13.06
N GLY A 235 -35.24 -0.62 13.17
CA GLY A 235 -34.81 0.33 14.18
C GLY A 235 -35.21 -0.07 15.60
N VAL A 236 -34.69 0.67 16.58
CA VAL A 236 -34.90 0.35 18.02
C VAL A 236 -36.37 0.50 18.44
N GLU A 237 -37.16 1.29 17.71
CA GLU A 237 -38.55 1.62 18.08
C GLU A 237 -39.59 0.77 17.33
N ASN A 238 -39.20 -0.09 16.39
CA ASN A 238 -40.08 -0.93 15.56
C ASN A 238 -41.29 -0.15 15.02
N LEU A 239 -41.03 0.99 14.39
CA LEU A 239 -42.02 1.88 13.80
C LEU A 239 -42.52 1.37 12.44
N ASP A 240 -43.06 0.16 12.39
CA ASP A 240 -43.53 -0.49 11.16
C ASP A 240 -44.50 0.41 10.34
N GLY A 241 -44.42 0.31 9.02
CA GLY A 241 -45.30 0.99 8.07
C GLY A 241 -46.27 0.04 7.37
N ASP A 242 -47.38 0.57 6.90
CA ASP A 242 -48.41 -0.18 6.16
C ASP A 242 -48.26 0.05 4.64
N LEU A 243 -48.46 -1.01 3.85
CA LEU A 243 -48.53 -0.95 2.39
C LEU A 243 -49.98 -1.04 1.93
N LEU A 244 -50.36 -0.12 1.05
CA LEU A 244 -51.71 0.03 0.52
C LEU A 244 -51.67 0.05 -1.01
N GLY A 245 -52.83 -0.24 -1.62
CA GLY A 245 -52.98 -0.14 -3.08
C GLY A 245 -52.64 -1.38 -3.88
N GLY A 246 -52.13 -2.45 -3.26
CA GLY A 246 -51.82 -3.69 -3.99
C GLY A 246 -50.35 -3.84 -4.39
N VAL A 247 -49.47 -3.15 -3.65
CA VAL A 247 -48.02 -3.23 -3.79
C VAL A 247 -47.55 -4.68 -3.88
N ALA A 248 -46.71 -4.95 -4.87
CA ALA A 248 -46.14 -6.28 -5.11
C ALA A 248 -44.69 -6.37 -4.62
N TRP A 249 -44.23 -7.60 -4.45
CA TRP A 249 -42.85 -7.91 -4.09
C TRP A 249 -42.15 -8.58 -5.28
N SER A 250 -40.92 -8.17 -5.56
CA SER A 250 -40.11 -8.72 -6.65
C SER A 250 -38.65 -8.94 -6.22
N SER A 251 -37.89 -9.70 -7.00
CA SER A 251 -36.47 -9.92 -6.70
C SER A 251 -35.64 -8.65 -6.86
N ALA A 252 -34.82 -8.33 -5.86
CA ALA A 252 -33.99 -7.14 -5.81
C ALA A 252 -32.54 -7.45 -5.40
N GLN A 253 -31.73 -6.40 -5.23
CA GLN A 253 -30.30 -6.51 -4.88
C GLN A 253 -30.06 -7.28 -3.57
N PHE A 254 -30.99 -7.19 -2.62
CA PHE A 254 -30.94 -7.87 -1.32
C PHE A 254 -32.10 -8.87 -1.21
N GLU A 255 -32.15 -9.83 -2.14
CA GLU A 255 -33.18 -10.87 -2.25
C GLU A 255 -34.52 -10.34 -2.76
N GLN A 256 -35.26 -9.61 -1.94
CA GLN A 256 -36.60 -9.08 -2.25
C GLN A 256 -36.62 -7.56 -2.19
N GLY A 257 -37.58 -6.96 -2.89
CA GLY A 257 -37.79 -5.52 -2.94
C GLY A 257 -39.23 -5.17 -3.28
N LEU A 258 -39.62 -3.95 -2.90
CA LEU A 258 -40.92 -3.39 -3.21
C LEU A 258 -41.02 -3.03 -4.70
N ASP A 259 -42.06 -3.53 -5.38
CA ASP A 259 -42.38 -3.15 -6.76
C ASP A 259 -43.49 -2.09 -6.75
N LEU A 260 -43.12 -0.87 -7.14
CA LEU A 260 -44.03 0.27 -7.27
C LEU A 260 -44.38 0.42 -8.76
N ASP A 261 -45.53 -0.12 -9.16
CA ASP A 261 -45.98 -0.20 -10.56
C ASP A 261 -46.44 1.15 -11.13
N GLY A 262 -46.59 2.16 -10.26
CA GLY A 262 -46.92 3.54 -10.63
C GLY A 262 -48.41 3.83 -10.76
N THR A 263 -49.28 2.90 -10.36
CA THR A 263 -50.74 3.05 -10.43
C THR A 263 -51.31 3.54 -9.10
N ASN A 264 -51.09 2.79 -8.02
CA ASN A 264 -51.76 3.03 -6.75
C ASN A 264 -50.96 2.59 -5.51
N ASP A 265 -49.66 2.33 -5.66
CA ASP A 265 -48.81 1.86 -4.57
C ASP A 265 -48.52 2.98 -3.55
N ILE A 266 -48.87 2.73 -2.28
CA ILE A 266 -48.71 3.70 -1.20
C ILE A 266 -48.08 3.01 0.01
N GLY A 267 -47.02 3.61 0.56
CA GLY A 267 -46.45 3.25 1.86
C GLY A 267 -46.75 4.32 2.90
N GLU A 268 -47.40 3.95 4.00
CA GLU A 268 -47.66 4.83 5.14
C GLU A 268 -46.74 4.45 6.31
N LEU A 269 -45.87 5.36 6.74
CA LEU A 269 -44.98 5.13 7.89
C LEU A 269 -45.68 5.49 9.20
N SER A 270 -45.30 4.81 10.29
CA SER A 270 -45.83 5.08 11.63
C SER A 270 -45.69 6.56 12.03
N SER A 271 -46.76 7.11 12.58
CA SER A 271 -46.81 8.48 13.13
C SER A 271 -46.43 8.56 14.62
N GLN A 272 -45.78 7.51 15.14
CA GLN A 272 -45.36 7.39 16.54
C GLN A 272 -43.84 7.59 16.69
N GLY A 273 -43.36 7.56 17.94
CA GLY A 273 -41.93 7.56 18.27
C GLY A 273 -41.15 8.73 17.65
N LYS A 274 -39.94 8.44 17.19
CA LYS A 274 -39.06 9.41 16.52
C LYS A 274 -39.60 9.97 15.22
N LEU A 275 -40.44 9.23 14.48
CA LEU A 275 -41.01 9.71 13.22
C LEU A 275 -42.02 10.83 13.41
N ARG A 276 -42.75 10.85 14.53
CA ARG A 276 -43.64 11.97 14.89
C ARG A 276 -42.88 13.31 14.98
N ASP A 277 -41.64 13.24 15.46
CA ASP A 277 -40.83 14.40 15.81
C ASP A 277 -39.78 14.74 14.72
N LEU A 278 -39.85 14.11 13.54
CA LEU A 278 -38.92 14.31 12.42
C LEU A 278 -38.80 15.78 11.97
N HIS A 279 -39.86 16.57 12.15
CA HIS A 279 -39.89 17.99 11.81
C HIS A 279 -39.12 18.90 12.78
N LYS A 280 -38.66 18.37 13.92
CA LYS A 280 -38.03 19.16 14.99
C LYS A 280 -36.51 19.30 14.86
N ASN A 281 -35.88 18.50 14.00
CA ASN A 281 -34.43 18.52 13.75
C ASN A 281 -34.12 18.27 12.27
N SER A 282 -32.85 18.41 11.89
CA SER A 282 -32.37 18.02 10.57
C SER A 282 -32.17 16.50 10.49
N TYR A 283 -32.71 15.88 9.43
CA TYR A 283 -32.54 14.46 9.12
C TYR A 283 -32.12 14.30 7.67
N THR A 284 -31.41 13.21 7.38
CA THR A 284 -31.13 12.76 6.02
C THR A 284 -31.95 11.50 5.77
N ILE A 285 -32.60 11.44 4.61
CA ILE A 285 -33.26 10.23 4.11
C ILE A 285 -32.35 9.65 3.02
N SER A 286 -32.05 8.36 3.12
CA SER A 286 -31.40 7.60 2.07
C SER A 286 -32.38 6.52 1.62
N LEU A 287 -32.50 6.36 0.30
CA LEU A 287 -33.26 5.32 -0.38
C LEU A 287 -32.27 4.45 -1.15
#